data_AF-A0A240ENP9-F1
#
_entry.id   AF-A0A240ENP9-F1
#
_cell.length_a   1.000
_cell.length_b   1.000
_cell.length_c   1.000
_cell.angle_alpha   90.00
_cell.angle_beta   90.00
_cell.angle_gamma   90.00
#
_symmetry.space_group_name_H-M   'P 1'
#
loop_
_entity.id
_entity.type
_entity.pdbx_description
1 polymer ?
#
loop_
_entity_poly.entity_id
_entity_poly.type
_entity_poly.pdbx_seq_one_letter_code
_entity_poly.pdbx_strand_id
1 'polypeptide(L)'
;MKIRRIEDYLYRNVVPGVSGTVDITVSLVDDPSAVAYDSYTNKGEQYSRSCTYRKTDLNVTVKISRQWWSRVRNRDLAMVDELFNLDVSTPLIGDFPSNVEVIAATWLVNGRGTEKKTVRGFIAIHSDGYAYHGKTIKSALRGLSKKIELQVYDKNFIKSRLIEKAKMANGNVSLDDSYAVGNCVWGTKDFCYRHGLDLKIEDPQISLKELAKIVEQEPRREALAVLAYGVRKHSQPSFSHNNVHRDRTHLRGKSV
;
A
#
# COMPACT_ATOMS: atom_id res chain seq x y z
N MET A 1 -19.32 18.56 17.21
CA MET A 1 -18.74 17.23 16.89
C MET A 1 -19.03 16.29 18.05
N LYS A 2 -19.53 15.06 17.81
CA LYS A 2 -19.81 14.10 18.89
C LYS A 2 -18.53 13.30 19.20
N ILE A 3 -18.05 13.34 20.45
CA ILE A 3 -16.83 12.66 20.93
C ILE A 3 -16.82 11.18 20.52
N ARG A 4 -17.98 10.51 20.63
CA ARG A 4 -18.17 9.11 20.20
C ARG A 4 -17.68 8.77 18.79
N ARG A 5 -17.79 9.71 17.83
CA ARG A 5 -17.28 9.47 16.47
C ARG A 5 -15.75 9.42 16.41
N ILE A 6 -15.07 10.18 17.27
CA ILE A 6 -13.61 10.14 17.37
C ILE A 6 -13.19 8.84 18.06
N GLU A 7 -13.88 8.43 19.13
CA GLU A 7 -13.66 7.16 19.82
C GLU A 7 -13.75 5.98 18.83
N ASP A 8 -14.86 5.88 18.08
CA ASP A 8 -15.05 4.84 17.07
C ASP A 8 -13.97 4.85 15.98
N TYR A 9 -13.42 6.03 15.67
CA TYR A 9 -12.36 6.18 14.67
C TYR A 9 -11.00 5.75 15.24
N LEU A 10 -10.67 6.15 16.47
CA LEU A 10 -9.46 5.73 17.18
C LEU A 10 -9.45 4.22 17.41
N TYR A 11 -10.58 3.64 17.84
CA TYR A 11 -10.71 2.20 18.07
C TYR A 11 -10.37 1.40 16.81
N ARG A 12 -10.84 1.85 15.64
CA ARG A 12 -10.62 1.13 14.36
C ARG A 12 -9.22 1.29 13.77
N ASN A 13 -8.55 2.42 14.02
CA ASN A 13 -7.33 2.78 13.29
C ASN A 13 -6.06 2.80 14.16
N VAL A 14 -6.20 2.94 15.49
CA VAL A 14 -5.07 3.15 16.40
C VAL A 14 -4.91 2.02 17.38
N VAL A 15 -6.03 1.57 17.95
CA VAL A 15 -6.01 0.61 19.06
C VAL A 15 -5.61 -0.77 18.55
N PRO A 16 -4.56 -1.39 19.12
CA PRO A 16 -4.16 -2.74 18.75
C PRO A 16 -5.17 -3.77 19.25
N GLY A 17 -5.18 -4.94 18.62
CA GLY A 17 -5.89 -6.09 19.17
C GLY A 17 -5.28 -6.52 20.50
N VAL A 18 -6.11 -6.55 21.56
CA VAL A 18 -5.75 -7.12 22.87
C VAL A 18 -6.74 -8.22 23.23
N SER A 19 -6.33 -9.14 24.11
CA SER A 19 -7.15 -10.28 24.51
C SER A 19 -8.17 -9.98 25.60
N GLY A 20 -7.98 -8.87 26.31
CA GLY A 20 -8.90 -8.36 27.31
C GLY A 20 -9.82 -7.28 26.75
N THR A 21 -10.16 -6.34 27.61
CA THR A 21 -10.99 -5.19 27.29
C THR A 21 -10.15 -4.00 26.82
N VAL A 22 -10.74 -3.13 26.02
CA VAL A 22 -10.17 -1.83 25.67
C VAL A 22 -11.11 -0.76 26.20
N ASP A 23 -10.58 0.14 27.03
CA ASP A 23 -11.25 1.36 27.42
C ASP A 23 -10.57 2.57 26.77
N ILE A 24 -11.35 3.43 26.13
CA ILE A 24 -10.86 4.64 25.45
C ILE A 24 -11.57 5.85 26.04
N THR A 25 -10.81 6.76 26.62
CA THR A 25 -11.29 8.07 27.05
C THR A 25 -10.75 9.16 26.13
N VAL A 26 -11.65 9.93 25.51
CA VAL A 26 -11.29 11.05 24.63
C VAL A 26 -11.67 12.38 25.28
N SER A 27 -10.72 13.31 25.31
CA SER A 27 -10.92 14.69 25.75
C SER A 27 -10.52 15.68 24.66
N LEU A 28 -11.35 16.72 24.48
CA LEU A 28 -11.10 17.77 23.50
C LEU A 28 -10.29 18.88 24.14
N VAL A 29 -9.21 19.30 23.48
CA VAL A 29 -8.35 20.41 23.90
C VAL A 29 -8.31 21.51 22.85
N ASP A 30 -8.14 22.75 23.29
CA ASP A 30 -8.02 23.92 22.41
C ASP A 30 -6.55 24.30 22.16
N ASP A 31 -5.66 24.02 23.12
CA ASP A 31 -4.21 24.19 22.98
C ASP A 31 -3.58 23.00 22.22
N PRO A 32 -2.95 23.24 21.04
CA PRO A 32 -2.24 22.20 20.29
C PRO A 32 -1.12 21.51 21.09
N SER A 33 -0.50 22.20 22.06
CA SER A 33 0.56 21.62 22.89
C SER A 33 0.05 20.55 23.84
N ALA A 34 -1.25 20.60 24.19
CA ALA A 34 -1.92 19.63 25.05
C ALA A 34 -2.37 18.37 24.31
N VAL A 35 -2.29 18.33 22.97
CA VAL A 35 -2.61 17.14 22.17
C VAL A 35 -1.63 16.03 22.51
N ALA A 36 -2.16 14.88 22.91
CA ALA A 36 -1.38 13.77 23.44
C ALA A 36 -2.16 12.46 23.38
N TYR A 37 -1.42 11.36 23.40
CA TYR A 37 -1.91 10.01 23.57
C TYR A 37 -1.12 9.35 24.68
N ASP A 38 -1.84 8.74 25.61
CA ASP A 38 -1.29 7.92 26.68
C ASP A 38 -2.02 6.57 26.72
N SER A 39 -1.28 5.50 27.00
CA SER A 39 -1.86 4.17 27.14
C SER A 39 -1.08 3.35 28.12
N TYR A 40 -1.79 2.54 28.91
CA TYR A 40 -1.18 1.56 29.78
C TYR A 40 -2.00 0.28 29.78
N THR A 41 -1.35 -0.83 30.15
CA THR A 41 -1.97 -2.14 30.24
C THR A 41 -2.08 -2.60 31.68
N ASN A 42 -3.13 -3.37 31.98
CA ASN A 42 -3.30 -4.04 33.27
C ASN A 42 -3.67 -5.51 33.05
N LYS A 43 -3.48 -6.32 34.10
CA LYS A 43 -3.91 -7.72 34.09
C LYS A 43 -5.43 -7.78 34.24
N GLY A 44 -6.11 -8.25 33.20
CA GLY A 44 -7.55 -8.47 33.21
C GLY A 44 -7.94 -9.83 33.76
N GLU A 45 -9.10 -10.32 33.31
CA GLU A 45 -9.63 -11.63 33.70
C GLU A 45 -8.73 -12.79 33.24
N GLN A 46 -8.80 -13.90 33.96
CA GLN A 46 -8.12 -15.14 33.58
C GLN A 46 -8.78 -15.75 32.33
N TYR A 47 -8.01 -16.37 31.43
CA TYR A 47 -8.59 -17.00 30.23
C TYR A 47 -9.53 -18.15 30.57
N SER A 48 -9.19 -18.93 31.59
CA SER A 48 -10.00 -20.02 32.14
C SER A 48 -9.51 -20.34 33.56
N ARG A 49 -10.32 -21.03 34.37
CA ARG A 49 -9.93 -21.41 35.75
C ARG A 49 -8.63 -22.23 35.83
N SER A 50 -8.28 -22.98 34.77
CA SER A 50 -7.08 -23.82 34.72
C SER A 50 -5.86 -23.13 34.11
N CYS A 51 -6.01 -21.96 33.50
CA CYS A 51 -4.93 -21.27 32.79
C CYS A 51 -4.31 -20.18 33.68
N THR A 52 -3.02 -20.26 34.02
CA THR A 52 -2.37 -19.24 34.88
C THR A 52 -2.23 -17.86 34.20
N TYR A 53 -2.43 -17.79 32.88
CA TYR A 53 -2.35 -16.53 32.13
C TYR A 53 -3.63 -15.72 32.26
N ARG A 54 -3.46 -14.40 32.38
CA ARG A 54 -4.55 -13.41 32.36
C ARG A 54 -4.59 -12.68 31.02
N LYS A 55 -5.79 -12.27 30.64
CA LYS A 55 -6.03 -11.34 29.54
C LYS A 55 -5.32 -10.01 29.83
N THR A 56 -5.02 -9.28 28.78
CA THR A 56 -4.44 -7.94 28.88
C THR A 56 -5.53 -6.93 28.58
N ASP A 57 -5.88 -6.12 29.57
CA ASP A 57 -6.73 -4.96 29.35
C ASP A 57 -5.85 -3.77 28.94
N LEU A 58 -6.38 -2.91 28.08
CA LEU A 58 -5.73 -1.72 27.57
C LEU A 58 -6.58 -0.50 27.87
N ASN A 59 -6.01 0.47 28.58
CA ASN A 59 -6.65 1.75 28.83
C ASN A 59 -5.94 2.80 27.98
N VAL A 60 -6.72 3.60 27.25
CA VAL A 60 -6.22 4.62 26.34
C VAL A 60 -6.85 5.95 26.70
N THR A 61 -6.01 6.96 26.93
CA THR A 61 -6.46 8.36 27.08
C THR A 61 -5.94 9.17 25.90
N VAL A 62 -6.84 9.82 25.16
CA VAL A 62 -6.48 10.68 24.03
C VAL A 62 -6.96 12.11 24.28
N LYS A 63 -6.01 13.04 24.24
CA LYS A 63 -6.26 14.48 24.18
C LYS A 63 -6.12 14.92 22.73
N ILE A 64 -7.21 15.38 22.13
CA ILE A 64 -7.27 15.70 20.70
C ILE A 64 -7.81 17.12 20.49
N SER A 65 -7.37 17.80 19.44
CA SER A 65 -7.85 19.15 19.13
C SER A 65 -9.37 19.16 18.98
N ARG A 66 -10.04 20.17 19.55
CA ARG A 66 -11.48 20.40 19.33
C ARG A 66 -11.80 20.54 17.84
N GLN A 67 -10.84 21.03 17.05
CA GLN A 67 -10.96 21.22 15.61
C GLN A 67 -10.43 20.03 14.79
N TRP A 68 -10.14 18.88 15.43
CA TRP A 68 -9.54 17.73 14.76
C TRP A 68 -10.32 17.27 13.53
N TRP A 69 -11.64 17.23 13.61
CA TRP A 69 -12.44 16.76 12.48
C TRP A 69 -12.30 17.66 11.25
N SER A 70 -12.31 18.98 11.43
CA SER A 70 -12.14 19.93 10.33
C SER A 70 -10.69 19.99 9.83
N ARG A 71 -9.70 19.94 10.75
CA ARG A 71 -8.28 20.09 10.40
C ARG A 71 -7.67 18.81 9.86
N VAL A 72 -8.08 17.65 10.37
CA VAL A 72 -7.47 16.36 10.07
C VAL A 72 -8.39 15.52 9.21
N ARG A 73 -9.58 15.15 9.73
CA ARG A 73 -10.45 14.16 9.06
C ARG A 73 -11.00 14.64 7.73
N ASN A 74 -11.52 15.87 7.67
CA ASN A 74 -12.11 16.46 6.46
C ASN A 74 -11.08 16.79 5.38
N ARG A 75 -9.79 16.84 5.74
CA ARG A 75 -8.67 17.02 4.81
C ARG A 75 -8.03 15.70 4.39
N ASP A 76 -8.64 14.57 4.78
CA ASP A 76 -8.09 13.22 4.59
C ASP A 76 -6.66 13.04 5.13
N LEU A 77 -6.32 13.79 6.18
CA LEU A 77 -5.01 13.74 6.86
C LEU A 77 -5.02 12.84 8.10
N ALA A 78 -6.10 12.10 8.36
CA ALA A 78 -6.19 11.25 9.56
C ALA A 78 -5.14 10.13 9.56
N MET A 79 -4.89 9.54 8.40
CA MET A 79 -3.85 8.54 8.16
C MET A 79 -2.94 9.04 7.05
N VAL A 80 -1.67 9.28 7.36
CA VAL A 80 -0.67 9.67 6.38
C VAL A 80 0.52 8.75 6.56
N ASP A 81 0.92 8.06 5.49
CA ASP A 81 2.03 7.10 5.50
C ASP A 81 1.92 6.07 6.66
N GLU A 82 0.71 5.53 6.84
CA GLU A 82 0.38 4.57 7.92
C GLU A 82 0.48 5.12 9.35
N LEU A 83 0.74 6.42 9.51
CA LEU A 83 0.76 7.10 10.80
C LEU A 83 -0.53 7.87 11.04
N PHE A 84 -1.08 7.70 12.24
CA PHE A 84 -2.30 8.38 12.66
C PHE A 84 -1.98 9.78 13.18
N ASN A 85 -2.59 10.82 12.60
CA ASN A 85 -2.38 12.21 13.01
C ASN A 85 -3.41 12.64 14.06
N LEU A 86 -2.93 13.07 15.23
CA LEU A 86 -3.73 13.59 16.34
C LEU A 86 -4.08 15.08 16.18
N ASP A 87 -3.29 15.85 15.44
CA ASP A 87 -3.59 17.23 15.07
C ASP A 87 -2.70 17.66 13.89
N VAL A 88 -3.17 18.64 13.11
CA VAL A 88 -2.40 19.28 12.05
C VAL A 88 -2.72 20.77 11.98
N SER A 89 -1.74 21.58 11.58
CA SER A 89 -1.93 23.00 11.31
C SER A 89 -2.50 23.27 9.92
N THR A 90 -2.78 24.55 9.64
CA THR A 90 -2.86 25.04 8.26
C THR A 90 -1.50 24.91 7.56
N PRO A 91 -1.46 24.92 6.21
CA PRO A 91 -0.22 25.05 5.45
C PRO A 91 0.68 26.14 6.02
N LEU A 92 1.96 25.84 6.18
CA LEU A 92 2.97 26.83 6.54
C LEU A 92 3.28 27.68 5.31
N ILE A 93 3.46 28.99 5.53
CA ILE A 93 3.94 29.91 4.51
C ILE A 93 5.47 29.87 4.56
N GLY A 94 6.11 29.56 3.44
CA GLY A 94 7.56 29.48 3.34
C GLY A 94 8.03 29.24 1.91
N ASP A 95 9.35 29.28 1.72
CA ASP A 95 9.99 28.97 0.44
C ASP A 95 10.12 27.44 0.29
N PHE A 96 9.03 26.82 -0.12
CA PHE A 96 8.95 25.39 -0.43
C PHE A 96 8.72 25.19 -1.94
N PRO A 97 9.08 24.02 -2.50
CA PRO A 97 8.69 23.70 -3.88
C PRO A 97 7.19 23.92 -4.11
N SER A 98 6.81 24.48 -5.25
CA SER A 98 5.41 24.89 -5.54
C SER A 98 4.39 23.75 -5.52
N ASN A 99 4.87 22.52 -5.68
CA ASN A 99 4.11 21.27 -5.63
C ASN A 99 4.17 20.57 -4.26
N VAL A 100 4.71 21.22 -3.22
CA VAL A 100 4.86 20.67 -1.87
C VAL A 100 4.23 21.58 -0.82
N GLU A 101 3.25 21.06 -0.11
CA GLU A 101 2.71 21.65 1.12
C GLU A 101 3.49 21.16 2.34
N VAL A 102 3.78 22.05 3.30
CA VAL A 102 4.34 21.65 4.60
C VAL A 102 3.38 22.08 5.71
N ILE A 103 3.03 21.16 6.59
CA ILE A 103 2.17 21.40 7.76
C ILE A 103 2.87 20.97 9.05
N ALA A 104 2.64 21.70 10.14
CA ALA A 104 3.01 21.22 11.47
C ALA A 104 1.98 20.16 11.90
N ALA A 105 2.44 19.10 12.57
CA ALA A 105 1.59 17.98 12.95
C ALA A 105 2.02 17.32 14.26
N THR A 106 1.04 16.66 14.88
CA THR A 106 1.23 15.73 15.99
C THR A 106 0.69 14.37 15.57
N TRP A 107 1.48 13.31 15.67
CA TRP A 107 1.10 11.96 15.22
C TRP A 107 1.55 10.87 16.17
N LEU A 108 1.01 9.67 15.97
CA LEU A 108 1.36 8.47 16.72
C LEU A 108 2.45 7.68 16.02
N VAL A 109 3.43 7.22 16.78
CA VAL A 109 4.40 6.21 16.35
C VAL A 109 4.31 4.99 17.25
N ASN A 110 4.61 3.81 16.71
CA ASN A 110 4.65 2.58 17.48
C ASN A 110 5.85 2.59 18.44
N GLY A 111 5.59 2.31 19.72
CA GLY A 111 6.59 2.01 20.74
C GLY A 111 6.83 0.52 20.88
N ARG A 112 7.11 0.05 22.10
CA ARG A 112 7.27 -1.38 22.38
C ARG A 112 5.91 -2.03 22.67
N GLY A 113 5.59 -3.13 21.99
CA GLY A 113 4.34 -3.87 22.24
C GLY A 113 3.11 -3.05 21.82
N THR A 114 2.20 -2.80 22.77
CA THR A 114 0.98 -2.00 22.54
C THR A 114 1.19 -0.50 22.78
N GLU A 115 2.39 -0.08 23.23
CA GLU A 115 2.72 1.32 23.48
C GLU A 115 2.68 2.13 22.18
N LYS A 116 2.09 3.33 22.23
CA LYS A 116 2.23 4.35 21.19
C LYS A 116 2.84 5.59 21.80
N LYS A 117 3.66 6.31 21.02
CA LYS A 117 4.26 7.58 21.43
C LYS A 117 3.71 8.71 20.58
N THR A 118 3.47 9.84 21.23
CA THR A 118 3.10 11.08 20.55
C THR A 118 4.37 11.76 20.05
N VAL A 119 4.44 12.04 18.75
CA VAL A 119 5.55 12.77 18.12
C VAL A 119 5.02 14.05 17.51
N ARG A 120 5.81 15.13 17.62
CA ARG A 120 5.53 16.42 17.01
C ARG A 120 6.59 16.74 15.96
N GLY A 121 6.17 17.41 14.90
CA GLY A 121 7.04 17.82 13.81
C GLY A 121 6.25 18.33 12.62
N PHE A 122 6.62 17.89 11.43
CA PHE A 122 6.13 18.40 10.17
C PHE A 122 5.79 17.27 9.20
N ILE A 123 4.80 17.48 8.36
CA ILE A 123 4.46 16.61 7.23
C ILE A 123 4.70 17.43 5.97
N ALA A 124 5.51 16.90 5.05
CA ALA A 124 5.63 17.42 3.70
C ALA A 124 4.73 16.58 2.78
N ILE A 125 3.87 17.21 2.00
CA ILE A 125 2.86 16.59 1.14
C ILE A 125 3.05 17.10 -0.29
N HIS A 126 3.31 16.19 -1.22
CA HIS A 126 3.41 16.46 -2.64
C HIS A 126 2.02 16.46 -3.30
N SER A 127 1.84 17.25 -4.37
CA SER A 127 0.59 17.30 -5.16
C SER A 127 0.13 15.94 -5.67
N ASP A 128 1.08 15.03 -5.94
CA ASP A 128 0.81 13.67 -6.43
C ASP A 128 0.41 12.68 -5.31
N GLY A 129 0.13 13.17 -4.10
CA GLY A 129 -0.34 12.36 -2.97
C GLY A 129 0.77 11.68 -2.16
N TYR A 130 2.04 11.91 -2.48
CA TYR A 130 3.14 11.46 -1.63
C TYR A 130 3.26 12.33 -0.38
N ALA A 131 3.51 11.71 0.76
CA ALA A 131 3.73 12.44 2.00
C ALA A 131 4.86 11.81 2.84
N TYR A 132 5.47 12.62 3.69
CA TYR A 132 6.52 12.18 4.61
C TYR A 132 6.55 13.01 5.90
N HIS A 133 6.64 12.32 7.05
CA HIS A 133 6.78 12.94 8.37
C HIS A 133 8.24 13.19 8.74
N GLY A 134 8.53 14.35 9.34
CA GLY A 134 9.86 14.68 9.85
C GLY A 134 9.80 15.50 11.13
N LYS A 135 10.76 15.31 12.05
CA LYS A 135 10.86 16.13 13.28
C LYS A 135 11.15 17.60 12.99
N THR A 136 11.76 17.88 11.83
CA THR A 136 12.04 19.23 11.33
C THR A 136 11.55 19.35 9.89
N ILE A 137 11.28 20.58 9.43
CA ILE A 137 10.91 20.87 8.03
C ILE A 137 11.92 20.26 7.07
N LYS A 138 13.23 20.48 7.31
CA LYS A 138 14.31 19.92 6.49
C LYS A 138 14.27 18.40 6.41
N SER A 139 13.99 17.71 7.53
CA SER A 139 13.89 16.25 7.53
C SER A 139 12.65 15.74 6.77
N ALA A 140 11.52 16.44 6.87
CA ALA A 140 10.29 16.09 6.16
C ALA A 140 10.47 16.23 4.64
N LEU A 141 11.00 17.38 4.19
CA LEU A 141 11.29 17.64 2.77
C LEU A 141 12.31 16.64 2.20
N ARG A 142 13.40 16.38 2.93
CA ARG A 142 14.42 15.41 2.48
C ARG A 142 13.84 14.00 2.36
N GLY A 143 13.02 13.59 3.33
CA GLY A 143 12.38 12.28 3.29
C GLY A 143 11.36 12.15 2.15
N LEU A 144 10.59 13.20 1.89
CA LEU A 144 9.67 13.26 0.75
C LEU A 144 10.43 13.15 -0.58
N SER A 145 11.51 13.93 -0.78
CA SER A 145 12.35 13.85 -1.98
C SER A 145 12.85 12.44 -2.21
N LYS A 146 13.44 11.81 -1.18
CA LYS A 146 13.93 10.42 -1.26
C LYS A 146 12.82 9.42 -1.58
N LYS A 147 11.63 9.61 -0.99
CA LYS A 147 10.48 8.72 -1.24
C LYS A 147 10.01 8.83 -2.68
N ILE A 148 9.96 10.03 -3.24
CA ILE A 148 9.62 10.26 -4.65
C ILE A 148 10.69 9.65 -5.55
N GLU A 149 11.97 9.90 -5.27
CA GLU A 149 13.11 9.33 -6.01
C GLU A 149 13.07 7.79 -6.00
N LEU A 150 12.84 7.17 -4.85
CA LEU A 150 12.73 5.71 -4.74
C LEU A 150 11.55 5.16 -5.52
N GLN A 151 10.40 5.85 -5.53
CA GLN A 151 9.25 5.42 -6.33
C GLN A 151 9.51 5.54 -7.83
N VAL A 152 10.19 6.60 -8.27
CA VAL A 152 10.65 6.75 -9.65
C VAL A 152 11.64 5.63 -9.98
N TYR A 153 12.59 5.35 -9.08
CA TYR A 153 13.57 4.28 -9.24
C TYR A 153 12.89 2.90 -9.32
N ASP A 154 11.98 2.56 -8.40
CA ASP A 154 11.28 1.27 -8.39
C ASP A 154 10.42 1.08 -9.64
N LYS A 155 9.68 2.11 -10.06
CA LYS A 155 8.92 2.06 -11.31
C LYS A 155 9.82 1.82 -12.51
N ASN A 156 10.97 2.51 -12.56
CA ASN A 156 11.95 2.35 -13.64
C ASN A 156 12.66 1.00 -13.56
N PHE A 157 13.00 0.51 -12.38
CA PHE A 157 13.68 -0.77 -12.16
C PHE A 157 12.75 -1.96 -12.49
N ILE A 158 11.49 -1.91 -12.03
CA ILE A 158 10.46 -2.90 -12.37
C ILE A 158 10.21 -2.87 -13.89
N LYS A 159 10.09 -1.68 -14.50
CA LYS A 159 9.97 -1.52 -15.95
C LYS A 159 11.16 -2.17 -16.67
N SER A 160 12.40 -1.83 -16.31
CA SER A 160 13.60 -2.37 -16.95
C SER A 160 13.68 -3.89 -16.80
N ARG A 161 13.43 -4.43 -15.61
CA ARG A 161 13.44 -5.88 -15.38
C ARG A 161 12.33 -6.59 -16.14
N LEU A 162 11.16 -5.98 -16.28
CA LEU A 162 10.05 -6.51 -17.07
C LEU A 162 10.42 -6.54 -18.56
N ILE A 163 10.99 -5.45 -19.08
CA ILE A 163 11.48 -5.37 -20.47
C ILE A 163 12.54 -6.44 -20.74
N GLU A 164 13.53 -6.59 -19.86
CA GLU A 164 14.57 -7.62 -20.01
C GLU A 164 13.99 -9.04 -19.98
N LYS A 165 13.05 -9.33 -19.07
CA LYS A 165 12.35 -10.62 -19.06
C LYS A 165 11.57 -10.86 -20.35
N ALA A 166 10.90 -9.83 -20.89
CA ALA A 166 10.18 -9.95 -22.15
C ALA A 166 11.11 -10.15 -23.35
N LYS A 167 12.29 -9.52 -23.37
CA LYS A 167 13.35 -9.76 -24.37
C LYS A 167 13.87 -11.20 -24.34
N MET A 168 13.90 -11.83 -23.16
CA MET A 168 14.32 -13.22 -22.98
C MET A 168 13.20 -14.25 -23.21
N ALA A 169 11.93 -13.85 -23.09
CA ALA A 169 10.79 -14.73 -23.26
C ALA A 169 10.57 -15.07 -24.74
N ASN A 170 10.17 -16.32 -25.01
CA ASN A 170 9.66 -16.75 -26.30
C ASN A 170 8.14 -16.87 -26.18
N GLY A 171 7.41 -16.03 -26.90
CA GLY A 171 5.96 -16.00 -26.85
C GLY A 171 5.39 -14.76 -27.52
N ASN A 172 4.13 -14.87 -27.93
CA ASN A 172 3.38 -13.79 -28.52
C ASN A 172 2.26 -13.35 -27.57
N VAL A 173 1.81 -12.12 -27.76
CA VAL A 173 0.58 -11.60 -27.15
C VAL A 173 -0.38 -11.17 -28.25
N SER A 174 -1.66 -11.45 -28.04
CA SER A 174 -2.75 -11.11 -28.96
C SER A 174 -3.54 -9.89 -28.47
N LEU A 175 -4.51 -9.44 -29.27
CA LEU A 175 -5.48 -8.43 -28.84
C LEU A 175 -6.29 -8.89 -27.63
N ASP A 176 -6.61 -10.18 -27.54
CA ASP A 176 -7.34 -10.74 -26.40
C ASP A 176 -6.53 -10.62 -25.11
N ASP A 177 -5.21 -10.79 -25.18
CA ASP A 177 -4.33 -10.55 -24.03
C ASP A 177 -4.37 -9.06 -23.61
N SER A 178 -4.52 -8.13 -24.56
CA SER A 178 -4.77 -6.71 -24.27
C SER A 178 -6.11 -6.47 -23.60
N TYR A 179 -7.17 -7.15 -24.03
CA TYR A 179 -8.50 -7.01 -23.41
C TYR A 179 -8.55 -7.67 -22.02
N ALA A 180 -7.84 -8.78 -21.84
CA ALA A 180 -7.73 -9.49 -20.56
C ALA A 180 -7.09 -8.64 -19.45
N VAL A 181 -6.22 -7.69 -19.81
CA VAL A 181 -5.65 -6.72 -18.86
C VAL A 181 -6.49 -5.43 -18.71
N GLY A 182 -7.66 -5.37 -19.35
CA GLY A 182 -8.63 -4.28 -19.19
C GLY A 182 -8.44 -3.09 -20.13
N ASN A 183 -7.63 -3.22 -21.19
CA ASN A 183 -7.50 -2.16 -22.18
C ASN A 183 -8.78 -2.05 -23.04
N CYS A 184 -9.16 -0.83 -23.41
CA CYS A 184 -10.32 -0.62 -24.27
C CYS A 184 -9.99 -0.89 -25.75
N VAL A 185 -10.98 -1.36 -26.51
CA VAL A 185 -10.83 -1.73 -27.93
C VAL A 185 -10.24 -0.61 -28.78
N TRP A 186 -10.75 0.61 -28.63
CA TRP A 186 -10.26 1.76 -29.40
C TRP A 186 -8.83 2.13 -29.06
N GLY A 187 -8.45 2.09 -27.78
CA GLY A 187 -7.08 2.36 -27.34
C GLY A 187 -6.09 1.33 -27.85
N THR A 188 -6.46 0.05 -27.84
CA THR A 188 -5.64 -1.02 -28.43
C THR A 188 -5.46 -0.84 -29.92
N LYS A 189 -6.54 -0.54 -30.67
CA LYS A 189 -6.45 -0.32 -32.13
C LYS A 189 -5.60 0.89 -32.49
N ASP A 190 -5.76 2.01 -31.77
CA ASP A 190 -4.95 3.21 -31.93
C ASP A 190 -3.46 2.93 -31.65
N PHE A 191 -3.16 2.18 -30.59
CA PHE A 191 -1.80 1.74 -30.28
C PHE A 191 -1.22 0.90 -31.42
N CYS A 192 -1.95 -0.10 -31.90
CA CYS A 192 -1.51 -0.93 -33.01
C CYS A 192 -1.26 -0.12 -34.29
N TYR A 193 -2.18 0.78 -34.65
CA TYR A 193 -2.02 1.65 -35.82
C TYR A 193 -0.78 2.55 -35.72
N ARG A 194 -0.56 3.18 -34.57
CA ARG A 194 0.60 4.07 -34.33
C ARG A 194 1.95 3.35 -34.50
N HIS A 195 2.01 2.07 -34.14
CA HIS A 195 3.23 1.28 -34.22
C HIS A 195 3.28 0.36 -35.44
N GLY A 196 2.35 0.52 -36.40
CA GLY A 196 2.35 -0.24 -37.65
C GLY A 196 2.05 -1.74 -37.47
N LEU A 197 1.36 -2.12 -36.39
CA LEU A 197 0.94 -3.50 -36.15
C LEU A 197 -0.27 -3.82 -37.03
N ASP A 198 -0.13 -4.80 -37.91
CA ASP A 198 -1.18 -5.15 -38.87
C ASP A 198 -2.36 -5.85 -38.19
N LEU A 199 -3.47 -5.13 -38.07
CA LEU A 199 -4.73 -5.63 -37.51
C LEU A 199 -5.58 -6.43 -38.52
N LYS A 200 -5.15 -6.56 -39.79
CA LYS A 200 -5.91 -7.26 -40.84
C LYS A 200 -5.75 -8.78 -40.81
N ILE A 201 -4.82 -9.28 -39.99
CA ILE A 201 -4.63 -10.71 -39.76
C ILE A 201 -5.79 -11.21 -38.88
N GLU A 202 -6.31 -12.40 -39.16
CA GLU A 202 -7.45 -12.98 -38.41
C GLU A 202 -7.21 -13.12 -36.90
N ASP A 203 -5.94 -13.21 -36.48
CA ASP A 203 -5.49 -13.11 -35.08
C ASP A 203 -4.18 -12.32 -35.02
N PRO A 204 -4.21 -10.98 -34.91
CA PRO A 204 -3.01 -10.18 -34.94
C PRO A 204 -2.26 -10.34 -33.62
N GLN A 205 -1.04 -10.84 -33.73
CA GLN A 205 -0.15 -11.12 -32.62
C GLN A 205 1.16 -10.35 -32.76
N ILE A 206 1.74 -9.94 -31.64
CA ILE A 206 3.06 -9.35 -31.57
C ILE A 206 3.95 -10.17 -30.63
N SER A 207 5.21 -10.36 -31.01
CA SER A 207 6.15 -11.04 -30.13
C SER A 207 6.42 -10.21 -28.86
N LEU A 208 6.65 -10.88 -27.73
CA LEU A 208 7.04 -10.19 -26.49
C LEU A 208 8.29 -9.33 -26.64
N LYS A 209 9.22 -9.75 -27.49
CA LYS A 209 10.47 -9.01 -27.78
C LYS A 209 10.18 -7.71 -28.52
N GLU A 210 9.28 -7.75 -29.49
CA GLU A 210 8.90 -6.58 -30.27
C GLU A 210 8.04 -5.62 -29.44
N LEU A 211 7.09 -6.13 -28.65
CA LEU A 211 6.36 -5.30 -27.70
C LEU A 211 7.28 -4.67 -26.65
N ALA A 212 8.29 -5.40 -26.17
CA ALA A 212 9.30 -4.86 -25.25
C ALA A 212 10.07 -3.69 -25.88
N LYS A 213 10.46 -3.80 -27.16
CA LYS A 213 11.14 -2.73 -27.90
C LYS A 213 10.25 -1.47 -28.03
N ILE A 214 8.96 -1.65 -28.32
CA ILE A 214 7.99 -0.55 -28.39
C ILE A 214 7.84 0.12 -27.02
N VAL A 215 7.66 -0.66 -25.95
CA VAL A 215 7.50 -0.15 -24.57
C VAL A 215 8.77 0.53 -24.03
N GLU A 216 9.94 0.10 -24.48
CA GLU A 216 11.21 0.73 -24.15
C GLU A 216 11.29 2.15 -24.73
N GLN A 217 10.83 2.35 -25.97
CA GLN A 217 10.79 3.63 -26.67
C GLN A 217 9.64 4.54 -26.18
N GLU A 218 8.45 3.98 -25.98
CA GLU A 218 7.25 4.71 -25.58
C GLU A 218 6.51 3.96 -24.47
N PRO A 219 6.86 4.19 -23.19
CA PRO A 219 6.24 3.49 -22.08
C PRO A 219 4.82 3.97 -21.83
N ARG A 220 3.84 3.17 -22.24
CA ARG A 220 2.44 3.33 -21.85
C ARG A 220 2.06 2.31 -20.78
N ARG A 221 1.20 2.71 -19.84
CA ARG A 221 0.77 1.85 -18.72
C ARG A 221 0.06 0.60 -19.24
N GLU A 222 -0.77 0.77 -20.26
CA GLU A 222 -1.54 -0.25 -20.95
C GLU A 222 -0.62 -1.28 -21.62
N ALA A 223 0.41 -0.81 -22.32
CA ALA A 223 1.38 -1.68 -23.00
C ALA A 223 2.28 -2.42 -21.99
N LEU A 224 2.67 -1.77 -20.88
CA LEU A 224 3.38 -2.42 -19.77
C LEU A 224 2.54 -3.53 -19.11
N ALA A 225 1.22 -3.32 -18.98
CA ALA A 225 0.32 -4.33 -18.43
C ALA A 225 0.24 -5.56 -19.34
N VAL A 226 0.11 -5.37 -20.66
CA VAL A 226 0.14 -6.47 -21.65
C VAL A 226 1.48 -7.20 -21.63
N LEU A 227 2.58 -6.47 -21.57
CA LEU A 227 3.93 -7.03 -21.50
C LEU A 227 4.11 -7.90 -20.24
N ALA A 228 3.65 -7.41 -19.08
CA ALA A 228 3.66 -8.15 -17.82
C ALA A 228 2.81 -9.42 -17.88
N TYR A 229 1.61 -9.31 -18.45
CA TYR A 229 0.71 -10.43 -18.63
C TYR A 229 1.31 -11.52 -19.52
N GLY A 230 1.85 -11.14 -20.68
CA GLY A 230 2.47 -12.09 -21.60
C GLY A 230 3.75 -12.72 -21.04
N VAL A 231 4.61 -11.96 -20.36
CA VAL A 231 5.76 -12.53 -19.64
C VAL A 231 5.29 -13.59 -18.63
N ARG A 232 4.23 -13.33 -17.85
CA ARG A 232 3.69 -14.30 -16.90
C ARG A 232 3.14 -15.55 -17.59
N LYS A 233 2.36 -15.37 -18.67
CA LYS A 233 1.75 -16.45 -19.47
C LYS A 233 2.81 -17.41 -20.03
N HIS A 234 3.96 -16.88 -20.45
CA HIS A 234 5.02 -17.65 -21.11
C HIS A 234 6.23 -17.98 -20.22
N SER A 235 6.29 -17.50 -18.98
CA SER A 235 7.36 -17.83 -18.02
C SER A 235 7.00 -18.98 -17.06
N GLN A 236 5.76 -19.47 -17.06
CA GLN A 236 5.44 -20.65 -16.25
C GLN A 236 5.98 -21.90 -16.96
N PRO A 237 6.81 -22.72 -16.28
CA PRO A 237 7.17 -24.01 -16.84
C PRO A 237 5.88 -24.80 -17.08
N SER A 238 5.70 -25.29 -18.31
CA SER A 238 4.63 -26.21 -18.64
C SER A 238 4.74 -27.40 -17.68
N PHE A 239 3.96 -27.41 -16.61
CA PHE A 239 3.75 -28.61 -15.80
C PHE A 239 2.99 -29.58 -16.70
N SER A 240 3.73 -30.39 -17.46
CA SER A 240 3.18 -31.50 -18.19
C SER A 240 2.48 -32.39 -17.16
N HIS A 241 1.16 -32.44 -17.24
CA HIS A 241 0.38 -33.47 -16.56
C HIS A 241 0.79 -34.81 -17.18
N ASN A 242 1.87 -35.41 -16.66
CA ASN A 242 2.15 -36.81 -16.87
C ASN A 242 1.01 -37.57 -16.18
N ASN A 243 0.03 -37.98 -16.98
CA ASN A 243 -0.95 -38.99 -16.62
C ASN A 243 -0.17 -40.26 -16.23
N VAL A 244 0.07 -40.42 -14.93
CA VAL A 244 0.54 -41.68 -14.37
C VAL A 244 -0.66 -42.63 -14.39
N HIS A 245 -0.78 -43.40 -15.46
CA HIS A 245 -1.53 -44.65 -15.46
C HIS A 245 -0.96 -45.52 -14.33
N ARG A 246 -1.66 -45.57 -13.19
CA ARG A 246 -1.38 -46.53 -12.13
C ARG A 246 -1.95 -47.87 -12.55
N ASP A 247 -1.12 -48.68 -13.16
CA ASP A 247 -1.30 -50.12 -13.21
C ASP A 247 -1.25 -50.66 -11.77
N ARG A 248 -2.37 -51.18 -11.28
CA ARG A 248 -2.46 -51.93 -10.01
C ARG A 248 -2.45 -53.41 -10.35
N THR A 249 -1.26 -53.97 -10.53
CA THR A 249 -1.06 -55.42 -10.56
C THR A 249 -0.60 -55.93 -9.19
N HIS A 250 -1.45 -56.80 -8.65
CA HIS A 250 -1.20 -57.92 -7.75
C HIS A 250 0.09 -57.99 -6.93
N LEU A 251 -0.05 -57.91 -5.59
CA LEU A 251 0.62 -58.82 -4.65
C LEU A 251 -0.28 -59.04 -3.41
N ARG A 252 -1.01 -60.17 -3.37
CA ARG A 252 -1.47 -60.78 -2.10
C ARG A 252 -0.63 -62.03 -1.88
N GLY A 253 0.43 -61.87 -1.09
CA GLY A 253 1.15 -62.99 -0.49
C GLY A 253 0.33 -63.59 0.64
N LYS A 254 0.17 -64.91 0.60
CA LYS A 254 -0.34 -65.74 1.70
C LYS A 254 0.69 -65.77 2.82
N SER A 255 0.23 -65.72 4.06
CA SER A 255 1.01 -66.15 5.22
C SER A 255 0.30 -67.32 5.87
N VAL A 256 1.14 -68.29 6.23
CA VAL A 256 0.90 -69.51 7.01
C VAL A 256 0.56 -69.16 8.44
#